data_AF-A0A1M3IDJ0-F1
#
_entry.id   AF-A0A1M3IDJ0-F1
#
_cell.length_a   1.000
_cell.length_b   1.000
_cell.length_c   1.000
_cell.angle_alpha   90.00
_cell.angle_beta   90.00
_cell.angle_gamma   90.00
#
_symmetry.space_group_name_H-M   'P 1'
#
loop_
_entity.id
_entity.type
_entity.pdbx_description
1 polymer ?
#
loop_
_entity_poly.entity_id
_entity_poly.type
_entity_poly.pdbx_seq_one_letter_code
_entity_poly.pdbx_strand_id
1 'polypeptide(L)' 'MDVYRVTFDNNRAVSATKTDVAKHGDIALYPNDMVNWYAVECESEQMAIIVAQSVVNEMWRQLHFNAPLPDGLC' A
#
# COMPACT_ATOMS: atom_id res chain seq x y z
N MET A 1 -13.78 -6.69 -12.66
CA MET A 1 -12.65 -5.98 -12.01
C MET A 1 -11.47 -6.91 -12.01
N ASP A 2 -10.27 -6.36 -12.07
CA ASP A 2 -9.02 -7.12 -12.16
C ASP A 2 -8.19 -6.93 -10.88
N VAL A 3 -7.41 -7.95 -10.50
CA VAL A 3 -6.47 -7.85 -9.39
C VAL A 3 -5.13 -7.34 -9.91
N TYR A 4 -4.63 -6.29 -9.27
CA TYR A 4 -3.35 -5.68 -9.56
C TYR A 4 -2.41 -5.86 -8.38
N ARG A 5 -1.21 -6.37 -8.65
CA ARG A 5 -0.09 -6.32 -7.72
C ARG A 5 0.58 -4.96 -7.87
N VAL A 6 0.47 -4.14 -6.82
CA VAL A 6 1.11 -2.83 -6.73
C VAL A 6 2.42 -2.98 -5.99
N THR A 7 3.54 -2.62 -6.62
CA THR A 7 4.85 -2.63 -5.96
C THR A 7 5.16 -1.28 -5.35
N PHE A 8 5.89 -1.31 -4.24
CA PHE A 8 6.24 -0.15 -3.45
C PHE A 8 7.75 0.01 -3.37
N ASP A 9 8.20 1.26 -3.46
CA ASP A 9 9.55 1.68 -3.11
C ASP A 9 9.43 2.68 -1.95
N ASN A 10 10.05 2.36 -0.82
CA ASN A 10 9.97 3.17 0.39
C ASN A 10 8.54 3.59 0.81
N ASN A 11 7.60 2.64 0.85
CA ASN A 11 6.16 2.86 1.12
C ASN A 11 5.43 3.78 0.11
N ARG A 12 6.06 4.07 -1.04
CA ARG A 12 5.43 4.76 -2.16
C ARG A 12 5.12 3.77 -3.28
N ALA A 13 3.87 3.72 -3.72
CA ALA A 13 3.45 2.92 -4.85
C ALA A 13 4.13 3.44 -6.13
N VAL A 14 4.83 2.55 -6.85
CA VAL A 14 5.61 2.92 -8.05
C VAL A 14 5.07 2.31 -9.34
N SER A 15 4.44 1.15 -9.27
CA SER A 15 3.83 0.50 -10.44
C SER A 15 2.76 -0.49 -10.01
N ALA A 16 1.88 -0.83 -10.95
CA ALA A 16 0.89 -1.87 -10.80
C ALA A 16 0.99 -2.82 -12.00
N THR A 17 0.76 -4.10 -11.75
CA THR A 17 0.71 -5.11 -12.82
C THR A 17 -0.44 -6.05 -12.54
N LYS A 18 -1.28 -6.30 -13.55
CA LYS A 18 -2.36 -7.27 -13.45
C LYS A 18 -1.79 -8.64 -13.10
N THR A 19 -2.41 -9.34 -12.15
CA THR A 19 -1.95 -10.64 -11.68
C THR A 19 -3.11 -11.59 -11.47
N ASP A 20 -2.92 -12.85 -11.84
CA ASP A 20 -3.86 -13.94 -11.58
C ASP A 20 -3.41 -14.82 -10.40
N VAL A 21 -2.27 -14.48 -9.78
CA VAL A 21 -1.61 -15.29 -8.74
C VAL A 21 -1.92 -14.78 -7.34
N ALA A 22 -2.03 -13.46 -7.18
CA ALA A 22 -2.38 -12.84 -5.91
C ALA A 22 -3.88 -12.56 -5.82
N LYS A 23 -4.41 -12.55 -4.60
CA LYS A 23 -5.79 -12.19 -4.30
C LYS A 23 -5.87 -10.78 -3.72
N HIS A 24 -7.04 -10.15 -3.82
CA HIS A 24 -7.30 -8.87 -3.16
C HIS A 24 -6.93 -8.96 -1.67
N GLY A 25 -6.14 -8.00 -1.20
CA GLY A 25 -5.70 -7.93 0.20
C GLY A 25 -4.38 -8.66 0.48
N ASP A 26 -3.84 -9.44 -0.46
CA ASP A 26 -2.52 -10.05 -0.28
C ASP A 26 -1.44 -8.96 -0.17
N ILE A 27 -0.54 -9.11 0.79
CA ILE A 27 0.54 -8.17 1.05
C ILE A 27 1.85 -8.90 1.29
N ALA A 28 2.94 -8.34 0.79
CA ALA A 28 4.28 -8.73 1.19
C ALA A 28 4.99 -7.55 1.83
N LEU A 29 5.66 -7.83 2.94
CA LEU A 29 6.50 -6.88 3.66
C LEU A 29 7.97 -7.29 3.52
N TYR A 30 8.86 -6.29 3.58
CA TYR A 30 10.27 -6.49 3.84
C TYR A 30 10.51 -6.78 5.34
N PRO A 31 11.70 -7.29 5.71
CA PRO A 31 12.03 -7.57 7.12
C PRO A 31 11.99 -6.36 8.07
N ASN A 32 11.98 -5.14 7.52
CA ASN A 32 11.86 -3.88 8.26
C ASN A 32 10.41 -3.33 8.25
N ASP A 33 9.43 -4.21 8.04
CA ASP A 33 7.99 -3.94 7.99
C ASP A 33 7.53 -3.02 6.86
N MET A 34 8.42 -2.64 5.94
CA MET A 34 8.09 -1.85 4.76
C MET A 34 7.30 -2.66 3.75
N VAL A 35 6.29 -2.05 3.12
CA VAL A 35 5.48 -2.74 2.11
C VAL A 35 6.34 -2.94 0.86
N ASN A 36 6.45 -4.19 0.41
CA ASN A 36 7.09 -4.55 -0.84
C ASN A 36 6.05 -4.53 -1.98
N TRP A 37 4.94 -5.24 -1.78
CA TRP A 37 3.81 -5.16 -2.70
C TRP A 37 2.48 -5.41 -1.99
N TYR A 38 1.41 -4.88 -2.58
CA TYR A 38 0.03 -5.07 -2.14
C TYR A 38 -0.86 -5.39 -3.34
N ALA A 39 -1.73 -6.39 -3.20
CA ALA A 39 -2.68 -6.77 -4.23
C ALA A 39 -4.04 -6.12 -3.98
N VAL A 40 -4.56 -5.40 -4.97
CA VAL A 40 -5.84 -4.70 -4.89
C VAL A 40 -6.68 -4.95 -6.13
N GLU A 41 -7.98 -5.07 -5.94
CA GLU A 41 -8.95 -5.26 -7.01
C GLU A 41 -9.43 -3.88 -7.47
N CYS A 42 -9.24 -3.56 -8.74
CA CYS A 42 -9.52 -2.25 -9.33
C CYS A 42 -9.92 -2.38 -10.81
N GLU A 43 -10.42 -1.27 -11.37
CA GLU A 43 -10.80 -1.20 -12.80
C GLU A 43 -9.62 -0.86 -13.72
N SER A 44 -8.54 -0.29 -13.17
CA SER A 44 -7.34 0.09 -13.92
C SER A 44 -6.09 0.10 -13.05
N GLU A 45 -4.92 0.05 -13.70
CA GLU A 45 -3.61 0.17 -13.05
C GLU A 45 -3.46 1.48 -12.26
N GLN A 46 -3.90 2.60 -12.85
CA GLN A 46 -3.78 3.91 -12.21
C GLN A 46 -4.62 3.98 -10.93
N MET A 47 -5.83 3.41 -10.96
CA MET A 47 -6.70 3.35 -9.78
C MET A 47 -6.12 2.41 -8.72
N ALA A 48 -5.55 1.27 -9.13
CA ALA A 48 -4.86 0.36 -8.21
C ALA A 48 -3.71 1.06 -7.46
N ILE A 49 -2.88 1.85 -8.15
CA ILE A 49 -1.79 2.62 -7.53
C ILE A 49 -2.34 3.60 -6.48
N ILE A 50 -3.39 4.36 -6.83
CA ILE A 50 -4.00 5.35 -5.92
C ILE A 50 -4.57 4.66 -4.67
N VAL A 51 -5.38 3.62 -4.85
CA VAL A 51 -6.02 2.90 -3.74
C VAL A 51 -4.97 2.23 -2.87
N ALA A 52 -4.00 1.52 -3.46
CA ALA A 52 -2.94 0.87 -2.71
C ALA A 52 -2.09 1.87 -1.91
N GLN A 53 -1.76 3.04 -2.49
CA GLN A 53 -1.06 4.09 -1.77
C GLN A 53 -1.85 4.59 -0.55
N SER A 54 -3.16 4.81 -0.71
CA SER A 54 -4.04 5.22 0.39
C SER A 54 -4.09 4.18 1.51
N VAL A 55 -4.21 2.89 1.16
CA VAL A 55 -4.24 1.79 2.15
C VAL A 55 -2.92 1.71 2.92
N VAL A 56 -1.78 1.74 2.21
CA VAL A 56 -0.46 1.71 2.86
C VAL A 56 -0.25 2.93 3.75
N ASN A 57 -0.62 4.13 3.31
CA ASN A 57 -0.53 5.34 4.14
C ASN A 57 -1.36 5.22 5.42
N GLU A 58 -2.57 4.65 5.34
CA GLU A 58 -3.42 4.47 6.51
C GLU A 58 -2.86 3.42 7.48
N MET A 59 -2.35 2.28 6.97
CA MET A 59 -1.68 1.27 7.80
C MET A 59 -0.47 1.86 8.54
N TRP A 60 0.36 2.64 7.83
CA TRP A 60 1.54 3.29 8.43
C TRP A 60 1.15 4.40 9.40
N ARG A 61 0.11 5.17 9.10
CA ARG A 61 -0.42 6.16 10.02
C ARG A 61 -0.84 5.51 11.33
N GLN A 62 -1.52 4.37 11.29
CA GLN A 62 -1.94 3.64 12.50
C GLN A 62 -0.76 3.05 13.28
N LEU A 63 0.27 2.55 12.59
CA LEU A 63 1.50 2.04 13.23
C LEU A 63 2.29 3.16 13.93
N HIS A 64 2.29 4.37 13.36
CA HIS A 64 2.99 5.53 13.94
C HIS A 64 2.11 6.44 14.81
N PHE A 65 0.79 6.25 14.87
CA PHE A 65 -0.09 7.02 15.78
C PHE A 65 0.04 6.58 17.25
N ASN A 66 0.78 5.50 17.54
CA ASN A 66 1.27 5.19 18.88
C ASN A 66 2.62 5.86 19.21
N ALA A 67 3.19 6.64 18.29
CA ALA A 67 4.21 7.63 18.62
C ALA A 67 3.51 8.98 18.86
N PRO A 68 3.89 9.75 19.90
CA PRO A 68 3.29 11.05 20.17
C PRO A 68 3.41 11.92 18.91
N LEU A 69 2.29 12.55 18.53
CA LEU A 69 2.29 13.59 17.51
C LEU A 69 3.37 14.62 17.89
N PRO A 70 4.25 15.04 16.97
CA PRO A 70 5.19 16.11 17.26
C PRO A 70 4.40 17.35 17.68
N ASP A 71 4.69 17.85 18.88
CA ASP A 71 4.08 19.04 19.45
C ASP A 71 4.14 20.19 18.43
N GLY A 72 2.98 20.71 18.00
CA GLY A 72 2.95 21.98 17.26
C GLY A 72 1.92 22.20 16.16
N LEU A 73 0.83 21.42 16.07
CA LEU A 73 -0.30 21.79 15.20
C LEU A 73 -1.59 21.79 16.03
N CYS A 74 -1.76 22.86 16.81
CA CYS A 74 -3.05 23.37 17.27
C CYS A 74 -3.69 24.23 16.18
#